data_AF-A0A958Q5P7-F1
#
_entry.id   AF-A0A958Q5P7-F1
#
_cell.length_a   1.000
_cell.length_b   1.000
_cell.length_c   1.000
_cell.angle_alpha   90.00
_cell.angle_beta   90.00
_cell.angle_gamma   90.00
#
_symmetry.space_group_name_H-M   'P 1'
#
loop_
_entity.id
_entity.type
_entity.pdbx_description
1 polymer ?
#
loop_
_entity_poly.entity_id
_entity_poly.type
_entity_poly.pdbx_seq_one_letter_code
_entity_poly.pdbx_strand_id
1 'polypeptide(L)'
;MASQLRLIFSSEHSPSLHVAEFTCPFTKKCIRSVRGKIASGDAQGSFQWTSAVQALSLFFVYAKLHSDTARDGFVYRGDAGTPAASLDYAMSKQPLWLLEMFGTCSQGSPTIRRIISRFNPERKRGGEVGLGLNARFLAPRDLIISLDNKVLAQREDLQRLAHILSNSWKGRGKVSAPSEPPQSSYAGFTEPLSSPQVLTETLRLPTPFCIPKTWNIIFHHYMREVRGALRNTNIFTRYVYTKEISNIVNNPSVQALAGEEVRTLLDLKPPSLSSDRLGLHPSVSEANLFLSEETPLRIAVSPAHAGTLAILTYLRDFRNLPIEIDYRYPHSVSLAQRMVHHDFPEEGPELFSLTVATASTILSAKLKAYAPFLLMPKQSHRVIRPKKHSSNKQTFQRYLFMQDIPATESFYFDDLVREGALAKQKFEAVHMEPDDVTWLLSEGDPELRAIIGFPHYTFNILFNYCEAVDPPDVSYSLKPTILFHSQTLEAQPRRKQAAEMLIRDGWLSLKDDPQLLQRVIARLLHDTEYLHVLKRCVGLHALPISSTPLNERPSTRTTSSR
;
A
#
# COMPACT_ATOMS: atom_id res chain seq x y z
N MET A 1 -3.84 16.14 17.93
CA MET A 1 -2.71 17.10 17.91
C MET A 1 -1.62 16.51 17.05
N ALA A 2 -0.94 17.32 16.24
CA ALA A 2 0.22 16.88 15.48
C ALA A 2 1.36 16.52 16.44
N SER A 3 2.24 15.62 16.03
CA SER A 3 3.49 15.42 16.77
C SER A 3 4.40 16.63 16.55
N GLN A 4 5.24 16.95 17.53
CA GLN A 4 6.21 18.03 17.44
C GLN A 4 7.51 17.57 18.10
N LEU A 5 8.65 17.93 17.49
CA LEU A 5 9.98 17.67 18.04
C LEU A 5 10.77 18.96 18.08
N ARG A 6 11.23 19.34 19.27
CA ARG A 6 12.13 20.47 19.48
C ARG A 6 13.50 19.98 19.92
N LEU A 7 14.54 20.42 19.21
CA LEU A 7 15.94 20.12 19.49
C LEU A 7 16.65 21.43 19.84
N ILE A 8 17.18 21.52 21.06
CA ILE A 8 17.85 22.72 21.57
C ILE A 8 19.34 22.41 21.73
N PHE A 9 20.16 23.09 20.95
CA PHE A 9 21.62 22.99 20.94
C PHE A 9 22.24 24.10 21.79
N SER A 10 23.38 23.82 22.43
CA SER A 10 24.23 24.81 23.12
C SER A 10 25.53 25.01 22.34
N SER A 11 26.03 26.25 22.27
CA SER A 11 27.29 26.62 21.62
C SER A 11 28.50 26.73 22.55
N GLU A 12 28.35 26.48 23.86
CA GLU A 12 29.35 26.77 24.91
C GLU A 12 30.79 26.31 24.61
N HIS A 13 30.95 25.19 23.90
CA HIS A 13 32.25 24.72 23.38
C HIS A 13 32.19 24.32 21.91
N SER A 14 31.14 23.58 21.57
CA SER A 14 30.78 23.22 20.20
C SER A 14 29.28 22.93 20.18
N PRO A 15 28.58 23.27 19.08
CA PRO A 15 27.18 22.96 18.91
C PRO A 15 26.89 21.51 19.27
N SER A 16 26.10 21.33 20.32
CA SER A 16 25.76 20.00 20.82
C SER A 16 24.37 20.00 21.43
N LEU A 17 23.63 18.91 21.23
CA LEU A 17 22.24 18.82 21.70
C LEU A 17 22.25 18.85 23.22
N HIS A 18 21.56 19.83 23.79
CA HIS A 18 21.40 20.01 25.22
C HIS A 18 20.04 19.50 25.69
N VAL A 19 18.97 19.75 24.92
CA VAL A 19 17.60 19.32 25.27
C VAL A 19 16.90 18.77 24.02
N ALA A 20 16.13 17.69 24.21
CA ALA A 20 15.16 17.19 23.24
C ALA A 20 13.77 17.18 23.88
N GLU A 21 12.80 17.79 23.21
CA GLU A 21 11.39 17.81 23.63
C GLU A 21 10.52 17.21 22.53
N PHE A 22 9.84 16.12 22.84
CA PHE A 22 8.99 15.40 21.90
C PHE A 22 7.55 15.30 22.42
N THR A 23 6.61 15.86 21.66
CA THR A 23 5.18 15.71 21.94
C THR A 23 4.63 14.54 21.13
N CYS A 24 4.34 13.44 21.83
CA CYS A 24 3.80 12.23 21.20
C CYS A 24 2.32 12.43 20.83
N PRO A 25 1.91 12.12 19.58
CA PRO A 25 0.54 12.37 19.13
C PRO A 25 -0.49 11.46 19.83
N PHE A 26 -0.05 10.31 20.36
CA PHE A 26 -0.93 9.34 21.00
C PHE A 26 -1.16 9.62 22.48
N THR A 27 -0.09 9.91 23.23
CA THR A 27 -0.17 10.14 24.67
C THR A 27 -0.46 11.60 25.00
N LYS A 28 -0.23 12.52 24.06
CA LYS A 28 -0.27 13.98 24.24
C LYS A 28 0.68 14.48 25.34
N LYS A 29 1.57 13.63 25.84
CA LYS A 29 2.60 14.00 26.80
C LYS A 29 3.80 14.57 26.05
N CYS A 30 4.31 15.70 26.53
CA CYS A 30 5.61 16.21 26.12
C CYS A 30 6.69 15.50 26.94
N ILE A 31 7.60 14.82 26.24
CA ILE A 31 8.75 14.14 26.80
C ILE A 31 9.95 15.05 26.62
N ARG A 32 10.57 15.47 27.71
CA ARG A 32 11.72 16.34 27.78
C ARG A 32 12.90 15.56 28.33
N SER A 33 13.93 15.39 27.50
CA SER A 33 15.20 14.80 27.89
C SER A 33 16.32 15.84 27.86
N VAL A 34 17.23 15.74 28.81
CA VAL A 34 18.37 16.67 28.95
C VAL A 34 19.68 15.90 28.81
N ARG A 35 20.68 16.53 28.20
CA ARG A 35 22.01 15.95 28.09
C ARG A 35 22.63 15.74 29.48
N GLY A 36 23.03 14.50 29.78
CA GLY A 36 23.58 14.11 31.07
C GLY A 36 23.68 12.59 31.22
N LYS A 37 24.19 12.13 32.38
CA LYS A 37 24.16 10.71 32.77
C LYS A 37 22.87 10.32 33.48
N ILE A 38 22.26 11.28 34.16
CA ILE A 38 21.08 11.13 34.99
C ILE A 38 20.18 12.31 34.66
N ALA A 39 18.86 12.10 34.66
CA ALA A 39 17.90 13.18 34.52
C ALA A 39 18.05 14.18 35.68
N SER A 40 18.02 15.48 35.38
CA SER A 40 18.13 16.56 36.37
C SER A 40 16.96 17.54 36.23
N GLY A 41 16.45 18.04 37.34
CA GLY A 41 15.29 18.96 37.37
C GLY A 41 14.02 18.28 36.84
N ASP A 42 13.26 18.99 36.00
CA ASP A 42 11.98 18.51 35.44
C ASP A 42 12.13 17.57 34.23
N ALA A 43 13.36 17.14 33.90
CA ALA A 43 13.59 16.23 32.77
C ALA A 43 13.05 14.82 33.08
N GLN A 44 12.29 14.24 32.15
CA GLN A 44 11.80 12.86 32.29
C GLN A 44 12.81 11.83 31.79
N GLY A 45 13.94 12.28 31.22
CA GLY A 45 14.93 11.43 30.61
C GLY A 45 16.29 12.11 30.47
N SER A 46 17.32 11.33 30.18
CA SER A 46 18.67 11.82 29.97
C SER A 46 19.34 11.18 28.77
N PHE A 47 20.38 11.83 28.25
CA PHE A 47 21.16 11.24 27.17
C PHE A 47 22.60 11.73 27.18
N GLN A 48 23.51 10.87 26.75
CA GLN A 48 24.90 11.24 26.54
C GLN A 48 25.13 11.69 25.09
N TRP A 49 26.04 12.63 24.89
CA TRP A 49 26.42 13.14 23.56
C TRP A 49 27.34 12.17 22.80
N THR A 50 26.79 10.99 22.51
CA THR A 50 27.45 9.90 21.78
C THR A 50 27.40 10.13 20.26
N SER A 51 28.16 9.34 19.50
CA SER A 51 28.14 9.38 18.02
C SER A 51 26.74 9.11 17.45
N ALA A 52 25.93 8.27 18.11
CA ALA A 52 24.56 7.98 17.68
C ALA A 52 23.60 9.15 17.91
N VAL A 53 23.74 9.88 19.03
CA VAL A 53 22.93 11.08 19.32
C VAL A 53 23.35 12.25 18.40
N GLN A 54 24.64 12.36 18.08
CA GLN A 54 25.12 13.29 17.05
C GLN A 54 24.54 12.95 15.68
N ALA A 55 24.53 11.67 15.29
CA ALA A 55 23.94 11.22 14.03
C ALA A 55 22.42 11.49 13.96
N LEU A 56 21.69 11.28 15.07
CA LEU A 56 20.28 11.66 15.19
C LEU A 56 20.07 13.15 15.01
N SER A 57 20.91 13.97 15.63
CA SER A 57 20.86 15.42 15.53
C SER A 57 21.08 15.88 14.09
N LEU A 58 22.11 15.35 13.42
CA LEU A 58 22.38 15.59 12.00
C LEU A 58 21.20 15.20 11.11
N PHE A 59 20.62 14.01 11.33
CA PHE A 59 19.46 13.55 10.57
C PHE A 59 18.29 14.55 10.63
N PHE A 60 17.93 15.04 11.83
CA PHE A 60 16.82 15.98 11.95
C PHE A 60 17.13 17.38 11.42
N VAL A 61 18.38 17.86 11.57
CA VAL A 61 18.81 19.13 10.96
C VAL A 61 18.71 19.04 9.44
N TYR A 62 19.19 17.96 8.83
CA TYR A 62 19.06 17.77 7.39
C TYR A 62 17.61 17.56 6.94
N ALA A 63 16.79 16.83 7.71
CA ALA A 63 15.38 16.66 7.41
C ALA A 63 14.62 18.00 7.43
N LYS A 64 14.96 18.91 8.35
CA LYS A 64 14.43 20.28 8.37
C LYS A 64 14.94 21.09 7.19
N LEU A 65 16.24 21.04 6.92
CA LEU A 65 16.88 21.79 5.83
C LEU A 65 16.29 21.49 4.45
N HIS A 66 15.85 20.25 4.23
CA HIS A 66 15.28 19.80 2.96
C HIS A 66 13.74 19.83 2.91
N SER A 67 13.08 20.43 3.90
CA SER A 67 11.59 20.45 3.97
C SER A 67 10.94 21.05 2.73
N ASP A 68 11.59 22.05 2.12
CA ASP A 68 10.98 22.86 1.06
C ASP A 68 11.33 22.34 -0.35
N THR A 69 12.33 21.47 -0.46
CA THR A 69 12.90 21.03 -1.74
C THR A 69 12.58 19.58 -2.07
N ALA A 70 12.34 18.73 -1.06
CA ALA A 70 12.13 17.31 -1.26
C ALA A 70 10.67 16.98 -1.62
N ARG A 71 10.27 17.16 -2.88
CA ARG A 71 9.01 16.58 -3.40
C ARG A 71 8.97 15.05 -3.23
N ASP A 72 10.13 14.41 -3.34
CA ASP A 72 10.29 12.95 -3.27
C ASP A 72 10.70 12.42 -1.88
N GLY A 73 10.75 13.29 -0.86
CA GLY A 73 11.13 12.95 0.51
C GLY A 73 12.65 12.90 0.74
N PHE A 74 13.07 13.38 1.91
CA PHE A 74 14.47 13.37 2.34
C PHE A 74 14.92 11.95 2.74
N VAL A 75 16.06 11.50 2.21
CA VAL A 75 16.71 10.23 2.60
C VAL A 75 18.18 10.47 2.95
N TYR A 76 18.54 10.21 4.21
CA TYR A 76 19.90 10.28 4.72
C TYR A 76 20.60 8.93 4.56
N ARG A 77 21.59 8.85 3.67
CA ARG A 77 22.27 7.60 3.31
C ARG A 77 23.69 7.53 3.85
N GLY A 78 24.20 6.31 3.99
CA GLY A 78 25.63 6.08 4.19
C GLY A 78 26.00 4.64 4.45
N ASP A 79 27.26 4.31 4.17
CA ASP A 79 27.82 2.98 4.38
C ASP A 79 28.31 2.74 5.83
N ALA A 80 29.01 1.64 6.08
CA ALA A 80 29.62 1.31 7.36
C ALA A 80 30.42 2.49 7.93
N GLY A 81 30.20 2.79 9.21
CA GLY A 81 30.94 3.85 9.88
C GLY A 81 30.51 5.27 9.51
N THR A 82 29.40 5.47 8.79
CA THR A 82 28.78 6.78 8.57
C THR A 82 27.75 7.13 9.66
N PRO A 83 27.31 8.41 9.78
CA PRO A 83 26.25 8.77 10.71
C PRO A 83 24.95 7.99 10.49
N ALA A 84 24.55 7.76 9.22
CA ALA A 84 23.36 7.00 8.89
C ALA A 84 23.42 5.56 9.44
N ALA A 85 24.55 4.86 9.23
CA ALA A 85 24.77 3.52 9.78
C ALA A 85 24.81 3.51 11.32
N SER A 86 25.41 4.53 11.94
CA SER A 86 25.46 4.66 13.40
C SER A 86 24.07 4.83 14.01
N LEU A 87 23.19 5.62 13.37
CA LEU A 87 21.83 5.84 13.82
C LEU A 87 20.95 4.61 13.60
N ASP A 88 21.05 3.96 12.43
CA ASP A 88 20.36 2.70 12.17
C ASP A 88 20.72 1.61 13.20
N TYR A 89 22.02 1.45 13.48
CA TYR A 89 22.49 0.51 14.50
C TYR A 89 21.89 0.81 15.88
N ALA A 90 21.88 2.08 16.29
CA ALA A 90 21.25 2.50 17.55
C ALA A 90 19.75 2.18 17.57
N MET A 91 19.01 2.46 16.48
CA MET A 91 17.59 2.12 16.37
C MET A 91 17.33 0.61 16.46
N SER A 92 18.25 -0.22 15.98
CA SER A 92 18.17 -1.67 16.12
C SER A 92 18.44 -2.15 17.54
N LYS A 93 19.46 -1.61 18.21
CA LYS A 93 19.80 -1.93 19.60
C LYS A 93 18.87 -1.32 20.64
N GLN A 94 18.11 -0.29 20.28
CA GLN A 94 17.12 0.37 21.15
C GLN A 94 17.71 0.81 22.51
N PRO A 95 18.81 1.60 22.53
CA PRO A 95 19.37 2.09 23.78
C PRO A 95 18.33 2.91 24.55
N LEU A 96 18.46 2.91 25.88
CA LEU A 96 17.52 3.55 26.81
C LEU A 96 17.21 5.01 26.45
N TRP A 97 18.21 5.78 26.01
CA TRP A 97 18.03 7.19 25.65
C TRP A 97 17.01 7.41 24.51
N LEU A 98 16.77 6.43 23.62
CA LEU A 98 15.70 6.54 22.61
C LEU A 98 14.31 6.44 23.24
N LEU A 99 14.16 5.62 24.27
CA LEU A 99 12.94 5.50 25.05
C LEU A 99 12.72 6.78 25.88
N GLU A 100 13.78 7.28 26.48
CA GLU A 100 13.76 8.50 27.29
C GLU A 100 13.47 9.76 26.46
N MET A 101 13.95 9.84 25.21
CA MET A 101 13.68 10.96 24.29
C MET A 101 12.31 10.92 23.61
N PHE A 102 11.86 9.74 23.18
CA PHE A 102 10.69 9.63 22.29
C PHE A 102 9.53 8.86 22.91
N GLY A 103 9.73 8.27 24.09
CA GLY A 103 8.77 7.37 24.72
C GLY A 103 8.64 6.03 24.01
N THR A 104 7.68 5.25 24.50
CA THR A 104 7.30 3.96 23.94
C THR A 104 5.94 4.04 23.25
N CYS A 105 5.73 3.17 22.26
CA CYS A 105 4.39 2.87 21.78
C CYS A 105 3.69 1.87 22.71
N SER A 106 2.43 1.54 22.43
CA SER A 106 1.65 0.54 23.19
C SER A 106 2.30 -0.85 23.25
N GLN A 107 3.21 -1.18 22.33
CA GLN A 107 3.95 -2.45 22.28
C GLN A 107 5.31 -2.38 23.00
N GLY A 108 5.61 -1.29 23.72
CA GLY A 108 6.89 -1.10 24.41
C GLY A 108 8.08 -0.73 23.52
N SER A 109 7.90 -0.65 22.19
CA SER A 109 8.99 -0.25 21.28
C SER A 109 9.18 1.29 21.23
N PRO A 110 10.41 1.80 21.00
CA PRO A 110 10.66 3.24 20.92
C PRO A 110 9.86 3.92 19.81
N THR A 111 9.17 5.02 20.13
CA THR A 111 8.35 5.78 19.16
C THR A 111 9.15 6.28 17.95
N ILE A 112 10.46 6.48 18.11
CA ILE A 112 11.38 6.89 17.03
C ILE A 112 11.32 6.00 15.78
N ARG A 113 10.97 4.71 15.93
CA ARG A 113 10.80 3.77 14.80
C ARG A 113 9.60 4.09 13.91
N ARG A 114 8.64 4.88 14.41
CA ARG A 114 7.53 5.42 13.61
C ARG A 114 7.89 6.77 12.98
N ILE A 115 8.83 7.50 13.58
CA ILE A 115 9.32 8.80 13.09
C ILE A 115 10.32 8.61 11.94
N ILE A 116 11.21 7.62 12.05
CA ILE A 116 12.28 7.37 11.07
C ILE A 116 12.04 6.05 10.33
N SER A 117 11.83 6.14 9.02
CA SER A 117 11.79 5.00 8.11
C SER A 117 13.21 4.55 7.75
N ARG A 118 13.42 3.25 7.60
CA ARG A 118 14.74 2.66 7.32
C ARG A 118 14.73 1.85 6.03
N PHE A 119 15.76 2.03 5.21
CA PHE A 119 16.03 1.31 3.98
C PHE A 119 17.33 0.54 4.16
N ASN A 120 17.35 -0.75 3.81
CA ASN A 120 18.48 -1.66 4.10
C ASN A 120 18.95 -1.63 5.58
N PRO A 121 18.04 -1.84 6.55
CA PRO A 121 18.39 -1.79 7.97
C PRO A 121 19.45 -2.84 8.30
N GLU A 122 20.37 -2.48 9.18
CA GLU A 122 21.55 -3.24 9.60
C GLU A 122 22.46 -3.65 8.44
N ARG A 123 22.31 -3.02 7.26
CA ARG A 123 23.00 -3.38 6.02
C ARG A 123 22.88 -4.88 5.70
N LYS A 124 21.67 -5.45 5.92
CA LYS A 124 21.38 -6.87 5.64
C LYS A 124 21.52 -7.25 4.17
N ARG A 125 21.35 -6.27 3.27
CA ARG A 125 21.65 -6.37 1.85
C ARG A 125 22.95 -5.59 1.60
N GLY A 126 23.74 -5.99 0.60
CA GLY A 126 24.88 -5.20 0.15
C GLY A 126 24.45 -3.76 -0.16
N GLY A 127 25.31 -2.78 0.17
CA GLY A 127 25.06 -1.36 -0.04
C GLY A 127 24.84 -0.54 1.24
N GLU A 128 24.47 0.72 1.04
CA GLU A 128 24.29 1.72 2.10
C GLU A 128 22.99 1.50 2.89
N VAL A 129 22.94 2.01 4.12
CA VAL A 129 21.66 2.21 4.83
C VAL A 129 21.06 3.55 4.41
N GLY A 130 19.73 3.63 4.32
CA GLY A 130 19.00 4.87 4.11
C GLY A 130 18.03 5.14 5.25
N LEU A 131 17.93 6.40 5.70
CA LEU A 131 17.02 6.84 6.75
C LEU A 131 16.13 7.96 6.20
N GLY A 132 14.81 7.83 6.31
CA GLY A 132 13.86 8.84 5.86
C GLY A 132 12.94 9.32 6.99
N LEU A 133 12.52 10.58 6.95
CA LEU A 133 11.52 11.08 7.91
C LEU A 133 10.12 10.62 7.48
N ASN A 134 9.39 9.95 8.37
CA ASN A 134 7.99 9.61 8.14
C ASN A 134 7.10 10.84 8.38
N ALA A 135 6.88 11.62 7.32
CA ALA A 135 6.11 12.86 7.38
C ALA A 135 4.65 12.68 7.83
N ARG A 136 4.09 11.46 7.75
CA ARG A 136 2.76 11.15 8.31
C ARG A 136 2.75 11.18 9.83
N PHE A 137 3.89 10.89 10.44
CA PHE A 137 4.05 10.86 11.88
C PHE A 137 4.54 12.20 12.42
N LEU A 138 5.64 12.71 11.86
CA LEU A 138 6.28 13.98 12.23
C LEU A 138 6.64 14.71 10.94
N ALA A 139 5.89 15.76 10.60
CA ALA A 139 6.18 16.52 9.39
C ALA A 139 7.44 17.40 9.59
N PRO A 140 8.22 17.68 8.54
CA PRO A 140 9.40 18.55 8.66
C PRO A 140 9.09 19.93 9.25
N ARG A 141 7.89 20.47 9.00
CA ARG A 141 7.45 21.75 9.58
C ARG A 141 7.31 21.71 11.11
N ASP A 142 7.03 20.53 11.67
CA ASP A 142 6.86 20.31 13.10
C ASP A 142 8.19 20.00 13.83
N LEU A 143 9.31 20.02 13.10
CA LEU A 143 10.66 20.04 13.66
C LEU A 143 11.06 21.48 14.00
N ILE A 144 11.36 21.75 15.26
CA ILE A 144 11.86 23.04 15.76
C ILE A 144 13.32 22.84 16.18
N ILE A 145 14.23 23.62 15.62
CA ILE A 145 15.66 23.54 15.92
C ILE A 145 16.10 24.89 16.47
N SER A 146 16.76 24.89 17.62
CA SER A 146 17.26 26.11 18.26
C SER A 146 18.73 25.96 18.64
N LEU A 147 19.49 27.05 18.58
CA LEU A 147 20.85 27.17 19.10
C LEU A 147 20.88 28.31 20.12
N ASP A 148 21.31 28.04 21.35
CA ASP A 148 21.32 29.00 22.47
C ASP A 148 19.97 29.72 22.65
N ASN A 149 18.88 28.93 22.63
CA ASN A 149 17.49 29.39 22.70
C ASN A 149 16.99 30.22 21.50
N LYS A 150 17.82 30.51 20.50
CA LYS A 150 17.39 31.13 19.24
C LYS A 150 16.90 30.07 18.25
N VAL A 151 15.64 30.16 17.81
CA VAL A 151 15.08 29.26 16.79
C VAL A 151 15.75 29.55 15.44
N LEU A 152 16.28 28.50 14.79
CA LEU A 152 16.92 28.58 13.48
C LEU A 152 15.87 28.41 12.38
N ALA A 153 15.30 29.52 11.94
CA ALA A 153 14.27 29.52 10.88
C ALA A 153 14.87 29.61 9.47
N GLN A 154 16.06 30.22 9.33
CA GLN A 154 16.69 30.44 8.03
C GLN A 154 17.48 29.22 7.57
N ARG A 155 17.51 29.00 6.25
CA ARG A 155 18.19 27.85 5.63
C ARG A 155 19.69 27.88 5.91
N GLU A 156 20.30 29.07 5.87
CA GLU A 156 21.74 29.31 6.06
C GLU A 156 22.18 28.95 7.48
N ASP A 157 21.35 29.29 8.49
CA ASP A 157 21.61 28.95 9.89
C ASP A 157 21.60 27.43 10.10
N LEU A 158 20.63 26.73 9.49
CA LEU A 158 20.53 25.27 9.53
C LEU A 158 21.71 24.60 8.79
N GLN A 159 22.14 25.14 7.65
CA GLN A 159 23.32 24.66 6.93
C GLN A 159 24.59 24.81 7.77
N ARG A 160 24.78 25.96 8.41
CA ARG A 160 25.92 26.22 9.30
C ARG A 160 25.94 25.25 10.47
N LEU A 161 24.79 25.01 11.11
CA LEU A 161 24.68 24.03 12.19
C LEU A 161 24.98 22.61 11.69
N ALA A 162 24.42 22.20 10.54
CA ALA A 162 24.67 20.89 9.95
C ALA A 162 26.17 20.67 9.66
N HIS A 163 26.84 21.69 9.10
CA HIS A 163 28.27 21.65 8.80
C HIS A 163 29.11 21.45 10.07
N ILE A 164 28.84 22.22 11.13
CA ILE A 164 29.58 22.10 12.39
C ILE A 164 29.34 20.73 13.04
N LEU A 165 28.09 20.28 13.10
CA LEU A 165 27.74 18.96 13.64
C LEU A 165 28.43 17.84 12.85
N SER A 166 28.49 17.95 11.52
CA SER A 166 29.12 16.99 10.62
C SER A 166 30.63 16.88 10.90
N ASN A 167 31.31 18.02 11.04
CA ASN A 167 32.75 18.05 11.31
C ASN A 167 33.09 17.61 12.75
N SER A 168 32.18 17.80 13.69
CA SER A 168 32.35 17.39 15.09
C SER A 168 32.01 15.90 15.35
N TRP A 169 31.50 15.20 14.33
CA TRP A 169 31.02 13.84 14.50
C TRP A 169 32.16 12.84 14.78
N LYS A 170 32.07 12.11 15.91
CA LYS A 170 33.17 11.25 16.40
C LYS A 170 33.17 9.82 15.83
N GLY A 171 32.48 9.56 14.72
CA GLY A 171 32.44 8.22 14.11
C GLY A 171 33.70 7.87 13.31
N ARG A 172 33.84 6.59 12.92
CA ARG A 172 35.05 6.10 12.22
C ARG A 172 35.10 6.41 10.72
N GLY A 173 33.98 6.76 10.09
CA GLY A 173 33.89 7.03 8.66
C GLY A 173 33.76 8.51 8.33
N LYS A 174 34.01 8.87 7.06
CA LYS A 174 33.77 10.22 6.56
C LYS A 174 32.26 10.50 6.55
N VAL A 175 31.88 11.71 6.94
CA VAL A 175 30.51 12.17 6.76
C VAL A 175 30.35 12.58 5.31
N SER A 176 29.70 11.75 4.51
CA SER A 176 29.22 12.16 3.21
C SER A 176 28.07 13.14 3.41
N ALA A 177 28.09 14.28 2.71
CA ALA A 177 26.89 15.09 2.59
C ALA A 177 25.74 14.21 2.07
N PRO A 178 24.48 14.48 2.44
CA PRO A 178 23.35 13.77 1.87
C PRO A 178 23.46 13.88 0.35
N SER A 179 23.61 12.75 -0.34
CA SER A 179 23.49 12.75 -1.79
C SER A 179 22.05 13.10 -2.13
N GLU A 180 21.87 14.01 -3.09
CA GLU A 180 20.58 14.08 -3.77
C GLU A 180 20.21 12.67 -4.23
N PRO A 181 18.92 12.29 -4.17
CA PRO A 181 18.50 10.97 -4.63
C PRO A 181 19.12 10.73 -6.00
N PRO A 182 19.76 9.58 -6.24
CA PRO A 182 20.48 9.34 -7.49
C PRO A 182 19.56 9.71 -8.64
N GLN A 183 19.96 10.72 -9.42
CA GLN A 183 19.35 10.97 -10.71
C GLN A 183 19.62 9.69 -11.49
N SER A 184 18.58 8.86 -11.57
CA SER A 184 18.61 7.51 -12.13
C SER A 184 19.25 7.55 -13.52
N SER A 185 20.53 7.16 -13.62
CA SER A 185 21.26 7.05 -14.87
C SER A 185 20.91 5.72 -15.55
N TYR A 186 19.64 5.53 -15.89
CA TYR A 186 19.19 4.54 -16.86
C TYR A 186 19.04 5.24 -18.21
N ALA A 187 20.18 5.58 -18.82
CA ALA A 187 20.24 6.01 -20.21
C ALA A 187 20.03 4.78 -21.11
N GLY A 188 18.78 4.51 -21.44
CA GLY A 188 18.39 3.38 -22.30
C GLY A 188 16.92 3.37 -22.68
N PHE A 189 16.07 4.11 -21.95
CA PHE A 189 14.67 4.32 -22.31
C PHE A 189 14.31 5.78 -22.00
N THR A 190 14.85 6.69 -22.80
CA THR A 190 14.35 8.07 -22.92
C THR A 190 13.64 8.21 -24.25
N GLU A 191 12.60 7.42 -24.49
CA GLU A 191 11.44 8.06 -25.09
C GLU A 191 10.72 8.76 -23.94
N PRO A 192 10.60 10.10 -23.97
CA PRO A 192 9.65 10.74 -23.08
C PRO A 192 8.32 10.07 -23.36
N LEU A 193 7.68 9.48 -22.34
CA LEU A 193 6.24 9.29 -22.37
C LEU A 193 5.68 10.63 -22.84
N SER A 194 5.17 10.64 -24.07
CA SER A 194 4.70 11.83 -24.76
C SER A 194 3.88 12.64 -23.78
N SER A 195 4.14 13.96 -23.73
CA SER A 195 3.31 14.87 -22.94
C SER A 195 1.83 14.50 -23.13
N PRO A 196 0.99 14.57 -22.08
CA PRO A 196 -0.44 14.21 -22.16
C PRO A 196 -1.24 14.97 -23.24
N GLN A 197 -0.62 15.93 -23.94
CA GLN A 197 -1.14 16.63 -25.11
C GLN A 197 -1.25 15.77 -26.39
N VAL A 198 -0.56 14.63 -26.52
CA VAL A 198 -0.68 13.78 -27.73
C VAL A 198 -1.89 12.82 -27.66
N LEU A 199 -2.50 12.66 -26.49
CA LEU A 199 -3.65 11.76 -26.27
C LEU A 199 -5.02 12.40 -26.56
N THR A 200 -5.08 13.69 -26.91
CA THR A 200 -6.36 14.39 -27.08
C THR A 200 -7.05 14.18 -28.43
N GLU A 201 -6.37 13.70 -29.47
CA GLU A 201 -6.94 13.75 -30.83
C GLU A 201 -7.51 12.43 -31.38
N THR A 202 -7.21 11.26 -30.80
CA THR A 202 -7.64 9.97 -31.40
C THR A 202 -8.39 9.00 -30.49
N LEU A 203 -8.42 9.21 -29.17
CA LEU A 203 -9.22 8.41 -28.24
C LEU A 203 -9.98 9.33 -27.30
N ARG A 204 -11.30 9.41 -27.46
CA ARG A 204 -12.20 10.09 -26.50
C ARG A 204 -12.23 9.30 -25.18
N LEU A 205 -11.14 9.37 -24.44
CA LEU A 205 -11.12 8.95 -23.05
C LEU A 205 -12.20 9.78 -22.29
N PRO A 206 -12.90 9.22 -21.30
CA PRO A 206 -13.95 9.94 -20.59
C PRO A 206 -13.40 11.11 -19.76
N THR A 207 -14.22 12.15 -19.58
CA THR A 207 -13.91 13.40 -18.87
C THR A 207 -13.12 13.27 -17.55
N PRO A 208 -13.38 12.31 -16.64
CA PRO A 208 -12.55 12.16 -15.44
C PRO A 208 -11.14 11.60 -15.72
N PHE A 209 -10.90 10.81 -16.75
CA PHE A 209 -9.57 10.27 -17.05
C PHE A 209 -8.73 11.20 -17.93
N CYS A 210 -9.39 12.11 -18.67
CA CYS A 210 -8.72 13.13 -19.48
C CYS A 210 -8.22 14.34 -18.70
N ILE A 211 -8.73 14.56 -17.47
CA ILE A 211 -8.29 15.68 -16.65
C ILE A 211 -6.99 15.26 -15.94
N PRO A 212 -5.84 15.90 -16.22
CA PRO A 212 -4.54 15.48 -15.66
C PRO A 212 -4.54 15.38 -14.13
N LYS A 213 -5.31 16.25 -13.46
CA LYS A 213 -5.48 16.25 -12.00
C LYS A 213 -6.15 14.96 -11.50
N THR A 214 -7.23 14.53 -12.16
CA THR A 214 -7.97 13.33 -11.77
C THR A 214 -7.17 12.07 -12.08
N TRP A 215 -6.47 12.03 -13.21
CA TRP A 215 -5.53 10.97 -13.55
C TRP A 215 -4.48 10.78 -12.44
N ASN A 216 -3.81 11.85 -12.04
CA ASN A 216 -2.78 11.79 -10.99
C ASN A 216 -3.33 11.26 -9.66
N ILE A 217 -4.58 11.60 -9.32
CA ILE A 217 -5.25 11.07 -8.13
C ILE A 217 -5.50 9.57 -8.26
N ILE A 218 -6.13 9.12 -9.36
CA ILE A 218 -6.39 7.69 -9.61
C ILE A 218 -5.08 6.90 -9.60
N PHE A 219 -4.08 7.38 -10.32
CA PHE A 219 -2.74 6.83 -10.35
C PHE A 219 -2.14 6.68 -8.94
N HIS A 220 -2.22 7.73 -8.11
CA HIS A 220 -1.74 7.70 -6.73
C HIS A 220 -2.44 6.63 -5.89
N HIS A 221 -3.76 6.49 -6.04
CA HIS A 221 -4.53 5.49 -5.32
C HIS A 221 -4.22 4.05 -5.77
N TYR A 222 -4.08 3.81 -7.08
CA TYR A 222 -3.62 2.52 -7.62
C TYR A 222 -2.22 2.18 -7.13
N MET A 223 -1.29 3.14 -7.19
CA MET A 223 0.07 2.97 -6.68
C MET A 223 0.08 2.59 -5.20
N ARG A 224 -0.76 3.24 -4.39
CA ARG A 224 -0.89 2.93 -2.96
C ARG A 224 -1.46 1.54 -2.74
N GLU A 225 -2.51 1.17 -3.48
CA GLU A 225 -3.16 -0.14 -3.36
C GLU A 225 -2.21 -1.25 -3.76
N VAL A 226 -1.65 -1.20 -4.96
CA VAL A 226 -0.78 -2.26 -5.48
C VAL A 226 0.47 -2.40 -4.62
N ARG A 227 1.10 -1.29 -4.23
CA ARG A 227 2.26 -1.34 -3.31
C ARG A 227 1.88 -1.97 -1.97
N GLY A 228 0.69 -1.66 -1.44
CA GLY A 228 0.16 -2.26 -0.22
C GLY A 228 -0.05 -3.76 -0.38
N ALA A 229 -0.73 -4.18 -1.44
CA ALA A 229 -1.03 -5.57 -1.77
C ALA A 229 0.25 -6.41 -1.91
N LEU A 230 1.22 -5.93 -2.69
CA LEU A 230 2.50 -6.62 -2.94
C LEU A 230 3.37 -6.74 -1.67
N ARG A 231 3.31 -5.75 -0.77
CA ARG A 231 4.10 -5.75 0.47
C ARG A 231 3.47 -6.56 1.59
N ASN A 232 2.15 -6.45 1.76
CA ASN A 232 1.42 -7.06 2.87
C ASN A 232 1.03 -8.52 2.60
N THR A 233 1.15 -8.97 1.36
CA THR A 233 0.96 -10.38 1.00
C THR A 233 2.34 -11.02 0.84
N ASN A 234 2.80 -11.71 1.88
CA ASN A 234 4.12 -12.35 1.87
C ASN A 234 4.00 -13.85 1.57
N ILE A 235 3.98 -14.18 0.28
CA ILE A 235 3.94 -15.56 -0.21
C ILE A 235 5.32 -16.21 -0.32
N PHE A 236 6.39 -15.46 0.00
CA PHE A 236 7.78 -15.88 -0.23
C PHE A 236 8.41 -16.51 1.01
N THR A 237 7.78 -16.36 2.17
CA THR A 237 8.20 -17.03 3.40
C THR A 237 7.29 -18.22 3.67
N ARG A 238 7.84 -19.44 3.67
CA ARG A 238 7.09 -20.69 3.93
C ARG A 238 6.16 -20.59 5.15
N TYR A 239 6.68 -20.10 6.29
CA TYR A 239 5.88 -19.92 7.50
C TYR A 239 4.67 -19.00 7.29
N VAL A 240 4.87 -17.84 6.65
CA VAL A 240 3.78 -16.88 6.42
C VAL A 240 2.78 -17.42 5.41
N TYR A 241 3.26 -18.09 4.36
CA TYR A 241 2.42 -18.75 3.36
C TYR A 241 1.53 -19.83 3.99
N THR A 242 2.12 -20.77 4.74
CA THR A 242 1.37 -21.84 5.42
C THR A 242 0.39 -21.27 6.44
N LYS A 243 0.78 -20.22 7.18
CA LYS A 243 -0.13 -19.53 8.09
C LYS A 243 -1.31 -18.90 7.36
N GLU A 244 -1.08 -18.26 6.22
CA GLU A 244 -2.14 -17.64 5.42
C GLU A 244 -3.11 -18.69 4.86
N ILE A 245 -2.60 -19.79 4.30
CA ILE A 245 -3.43 -20.92 3.85
C ILE A 245 -4.23 -21.50 5.01
N SER A 246 -3.60 -21.73 6.16
CA SER A 246 -4.28 -22.22 7.35
C SER A 246 -5.38 -21.26 7.82
N ASN A 247 -5.14 -19.95 7.78
CA ASN A 247 -6.18 -18.96 8.11
C ASN A 247 -7.36 -19.01 7.13
N ILE A 248 -7.12 -19.22 5.83
CA ILE A 248 -8.19 -19.37 4.84
C ILE A 248 -8.98 -20.66 5.12
N VAL A 249 -8.29 -21.79 5.27
CA VAL A 249 -8.88 -23.12 5.51
C VAL A 249 -9.69 -23.17 6.80
N ASN A 250 -9.28 -22.41 7.82
CA ASN A 250 -9.96 -22.34 9.12
C ASN A 250 -10.97 -21.18 9.22
N ASN A 251 -11.18 -20.39 8.16
CA ASN A 251 -12.19 -19.34 8.19
C ASN A 251 -13.59 -19.98 8.15
N PRO A 252 -14.50 -19.68 9.10
CA PRO A 252 -15.78 -20.39 9.16
C PRO A 252 -16.70 -20.10 7.96
N SER A 253 -16.65 -18.90 7.36
CA SER A 253 -17.43 -18.58 6.17
C SER A 253 -16.91 -19.34 4.93
N VAL A 254 -15.59 -19.50 4.84
CA VAL A 254 -14.95 -20.36 3.82
C VAL A 254 -15.37 -21.83 4.00
N GLN A 255 -15.31 -22.35 5.23
CA GLN A 255 -15.69 -23.74 5.54
C GLN A 255 -17.17 -24.00 5.29
N ALA A 256 -18.04 -23.06 5.66
CA ALA A 256 -19.47 -23.17 5.44
C ALA A 256 -19.82 -23.30 3.95
N LEU A 257 -19.06 -22.61 3.08
CA LEU A 257 -19.31 -22.61 1.64
C LEU A 257 -18.62 -23.74 0.88
N ALA A 258 -17.32 -23.94 1.13
CA ALA A 258 -16.50 -24.91 0.41
C ALA A 258 -16.54 -26.33 1.03
N GLY A 259 -17.05 -26.47 2.26
CA GLY A 259 -17.07 -27.75 2.97
C GLY A 259 -15.67 -28.34 3.12
N GLU A 260 -15.54 -29.65 2.87
CA GLU A 260 -14.25 -30.35 2.94
C GLU A 260 -13.29 -29.98 1.79
N GLU A 261 -13.80 -29.51 0.66
CA GLU A 261 -13.01 -29.19 -0.53
C GLU A 261 -12.05 -28.02 -0.29
N VAL A 262 -12.28 -27.20 0.74
CA VAL A 262 -11.32 -26.18 1.19
C VAL A 262 -9.95 -26.77 1.51
N ARG A 263 -9.87 -28.04 1.92
CA ARG A 263 -8.62 -28.71 2.27
C ARG A 263 -7.69 -28.88 1.07
N THR A 264 -8.20 -28.84 -0.17
CA THR A 264 -7.36 -28.81 -1.38
C THR A 264 -6.42 -27.60 -1.42
N LEU A 265 -6.75 -26.52 -0.71
CA LEU A 265 -5.84 -25.37 -0.54
C LEU A 265 -4.58 -25.73 0.27
N LEU A 266 -4.61 -26.80 1.08
CA LEU A 266 -3.42 -27.30 1.78
C LEU A 266 -2.42 -27.97 0.83
N ASP A 267 -2.88 -28.40 -0.35
CA ASP A 267 -2.03 -28.99 -1.40
C ASP A 267 -1.24 -27.93 -2.17
N LEU A 268 -1.58 -26.64 -1.99
CA LEU A 268 -0.78 -25.54 -2.49
C LEU A 268 0.62 -25.61 -1.89
N LYS A 269 1.58 -26.05 -2.72
CA LYS A 269 2.96 -26.22 -2.29
C LYS A 269 3.47 -24.88 -1.76
N PRO A 270 3.98 -24.84 -0.52
CA PRO A 270 4.67 -23.66 -0.07
C PRO A 270 5.88 -23.43 -1.00
N PRO A 271 6.34 -22.18 -1.15
CA PRO A 271 7.59 -21.90 -1.83
C PRO A 271 8.69 -22.89 -1.37
N SER A 272 9.39 -23.50 -2.32
CA SER A 272 10.53 -24.38 -2.05
C SER A 272 11.55 -23.67 -1.16
N LEU A 273 12.34 -24.41 -0.39
CA LEU A 273 13.43 -23.79 0.40
C LEU A 273 14.57 -23.25 -0.48
N SER A 274 14.57 -23.58 -1.78
CA SER A 274 15.53 -23.10 -2.79
C SER A 274 15.35 -21.62 -3.12
N SER A 275 16.31 -21.07 -3.85
CA SER A 275 16.26 -19.73 -4.44
C SER A 275 15.07 -19.52 -5.39
N ASP A 276 14.42 -20.60 -5.86
CA ASP A 276 13.31 -20.55 -6.81
C ASP A 276 12.13 -19.76 -6.27
N ARG A 277 11.91 -19.82 -4.94
CA ARG A 277 10.89 -18.99 -4.29
C ARG A 277 11.13 -17.49 -4.46
N LEU A 278 12.37 -17.07 -4.69
CA LEU A 278 12.75 -15.67 -4.86
C LEU A 278 12.81 -15.26 -6.33
N GLY A 279 12.46 -16.13 -7.27
CA GLY A 279 12.59 -15.83 -8.70
C GLY A 279 14.05 -15.64 -9.17
N LEU A 280 15.05 -15.96 -8.33
CA LEU A 280 16.46 -15.73 -8.63
C LEU A 280 17.15 -16.88 -9.39
N HIS A 281 16.38 -17.76 -10.03
CA HIS A 281 16.96 -18.94 -10.66
C HIS A 281 17.56 -18.59 -12.04
N PRO A 282 18.73 -19.15 -12.43
CA PRO A 282 19.27 -19.03 -13.79
C PRO A 282 18.27 -19.42 -14.90
N SER A 283 17.25 -20.22 -14.54
CA SER A 283 16.18 -20.63 -15.44
C SER A 283 15.10 -19.57 -15.67
N VAL A 284 15.19 -18.33 -15.19
CA VAL A 284 14.23 -17.29 -15.62
C VAL A 284 14.28 -17.11 -17.14
N SER A 285 15.47 -17.21 -17.74
CA SER A 285 15.64 -17.23 -19.19
C SER A 285 15.01 -18.47 -19.83
N GLU A 286 15.12 -19.64 -19.21
CA GLU A 286 14.47 -20.89 -19.69
C GLU A 286 12.94 -20.84 -19.51
N ALA A 287 12.45 -20.25 -18.42
CA ALA A 287 11.04 -20.05 -18.15
C ALA A 287 10.42 -19.11 -19.19
N ASN A 288 11.14 -18.06 -19.60
CA ASN A 288 10.72 -17.23 -20.72
C ASN A 288 10.56 -18.08 -21.99
N LEU A 289 11.49 -19.01 -22.28
CA LEU A 289 11.39 -19.89 -23.47
C LEU A 289 10.15 -20.78 -23.40
N PHE A 290 9.84 -21.39 -22.25
CA PHE A 290 8.65 -22.24 -22.10
C PHE A 290 7.32 -21.47 -22.20
N LEU A 291 7.29 -20.19 -21.81
CA LEU A 291 6.11 -19.35 -22.05
C LEU A 291 6.10 -18.72 -23.43
N SER A 292 7.23 -18.66 -24.14
CA SER A 292 7.32 -18.10 -25.49
C SER A 292 6.92 -19.08 -26.61
N GLU A 293 6.38 -20.25 -26.24
CA GLU A 293 5.76 -21.18 -27.19
C GLU A 293 4.58 -20.52 -27.94
N GLU A 294 4.15 -21.11 -29.07
CA GLU A 294 3.29 -20.45 -30.07
C GLU A 294 1.93 -19.92 -29.55
N THR A 295 1.44 -20.41 -28.40
CA THR A 295 0.15 -20.01 -27.84
C THR A 295 0.30 -19.10 -26.61
N PRO A 296 -0.33 -17.90 -26.63
CA PRO A 296 -0.34 -17.03 -25.47
C PRO A 296 -0.95 -17.70 -24.24
N LEU A 297 -0.38 -17.44 -23.07
CA LEU A 297 -0.96 -17.87 -21.79
C LEU A 297 -2.20 -17.01 -21.50
N ARG A 298 -3.38 -17.62 -21.60
CA ARG A 298 -4.67 -16.93 -21.39
C ARG A 298 -5.02 -16.85 -19.91
N ILE A 299 -5.18 -15.64 -19.40
CA ILE A 299 -5.43 -15.39 -17.97
C ILE A 299 -6.66 -14.50 -17.77
N ALA A 300 -7.68 -15.01 -17.06
CA ALA A 300 -8.87 -14.24 -16.71
C ALA A 300 -8.75 -13.60 -15.31
N VAL A 301 -8.93 -12.29 -15.20
CA VAL A 301 -8.78 -11.56 -13.93
C VAL A 301 -9.78 -10.41 -13.84
N SER A 302 -10.51 -10.31 -12.72
CA SER A 302 -11.36 -9.16 -12.46
C SER A 302 -10.57 -7.84 -12.49
N PRO A 303 -11.12 -6.74 -13.07
CA PRO A 303 -10.52 -5.41 -13.04
C PRO A 303 -10.15 -4.91 -11.64
N ALA A 304 -10.81 -5.47 -10.62
CA ALA A 304 -10.65 -5.14 -9.22
C ALA A 304 -9.36 -5.72 -8.59
N HIS A 305 -8.75 -6.74 -9.19
CA HIS A 305 -7.54 -7.39 -8.68
C HIS A 305 -6.27 -6.63 -9.09
N ALA A 306 -6.18 -5.35 -8.72
CA ALA A 306 -5.12 -4.43 -9.18
C ALA A 306 -3.70 -4.94 -8.92
N GLY A 307 -3.46 -5.64 -7.80
CA GLY A 307 -2.17 -6.24 -7.49
C GLY A 307 -1.77 -7.35 -8.47
N THR A 308 -2.72 -8.24 -8.80
CA THR A 308 -2.54 -9.29 -9.82
C THR A 308 -2.33 -8.68 -11.19
N LEU A 309 -3.17 -7.73 -11.59
CA LEU A 309 -3.08 -7.07 -12.89
C LEU A 309 -1.74 -6.34 -13.08
N ALA A 310 -1.19 -5.73 -12.03
CA ALA A 310 0.13 -5.11 -12.11
C ALA A 310 1.24 -6.14 -12.41
N ILE A 311 1.20 -7.32 -11.76
CA ILE A 311 2.16 -8.40 -12.04
C ILE A 311 2.02 -8.86 -13.49
N LEU A 312 0.79 -9.13 -13.95
CA LEU A 312 0.56 -9.60 -15.31
C LEU A 312 0.92 -8.55 -16.38
N THR A 313 0.65 -7.27 -16.11
CA THR A 313 1.04 -6.16 -16.99
C THR A 313 2.56 -6.06 -17.10
N TYR A 314 3.28 -6.23 -15.99
CA TYR A 314 4.75 -6.29 -16.03
C TYR A 314 5.25 -7.45 -16.90
N LEU A 315 4.69 -8.64 -16.72
CA LEU A 315 5.08 -9.82 -17.48
C LEU A 315 4.77 -9.66 -18.99
N ARG A 316 3.59 -9.15 -19.33
CA ARG A 316 3.17 -8.91 -20.71
C ARG A 316 3.97 -7.79 -21.37
N ASP A 317 3.99 -6.60 -20.78
CA ASP A 317 4.42 -5.37 -21.46
C ASP A 317 5.88 -4.99 -21.20
N PHE A 318 6.48 -5.45 -20.10
CA PHE A 318 7.87 -5.11 -19.72
C PHE A 318 8.81 -6.30 -19.87
N ARG A 319 8.28 -7.52 -19.85
CA ARG A 319 9.04 -8.75 -20.13
C ARG A 319 8.70 -9.37 -21.49
N ASN A 320 7.77 -8.76 -22.25
CA ASN A 320 7.36 -9.18 -23.60
C ASN A 320 6.95 -10.66 -23.66
N LEU A 321 6.31 -11.17 -22.61
CA LEU A 321 5.81 -12.55 -22.60
C LEU A 321 4.45 -12.60 -23.31
N PRO A 322 4.16 -13.68 -24.07
CA PRO A 322 2.88 -13.82 -24.76
C PRO A 322 1.80 -14.18 -23.74
N ILE A 323 1.28 -13.16 -23.06
CA ILE A 323 0.22 -13.28 -22.06
C ILE A 323 -1.00 -12.50 -22.56
N GLU A 324 -2.12 -13.19 -22.66
CA GLU A 324 -3.41 -12.56 -22.93
C GLU A 324 -4.16 -12.39 -21.61
N ILE A 325 -4.55 -11.16 -21.29
CA ILE A 325 -5.24 -10.83 -20.05
C ILE A 325 -6.70 -10.50 -20.38
N ASP A 326 -7.62 -11.36 -19.98
CA ASP A 326 -9.05 -11.13 -20.10
C ASP A 326 -9.62 -10.57 -18.80
N TYR A 327 -9.89 -9.26 -18.80
CA TYR A 327 -10.52 -8.58 -17.67
C TYR A 327 -11.96 -8.15 -17.94
N ARG A 328 -12.64 -8.75 -18.93
CA ARG A 328 -14.04 -8.41 -19.29
C ARG A 328 -15.07 -8.78 -18.22
N TYR A 329 -14.66 -9.48 -17.15
CA TYR A 329 -15.51 -9.91 -16.05
C TYR A 329 -15.60 -8.81 -14.98
N PRO A 330 -16.76 -8.17 -14.76
CA PRO A 330 -16.84 -6.98 -13.92
C PRO A 330 -16.35 -7.17 -12.48
N HIS A 331 -16.55 -8.36 -11.94
CA HIS A 331 -16.11 -8.77 -10.62
C HIS A 331 -15.78 -10.27 -10.62
N SER A 332 -15.11 -10.74 -9.57
CA SER A 332 -14.71 -12.15 -9.45
C SER A 332 -15.92 -13.10 -9.41
N VAL A 333 -17.08 -12.62 -8.94
CA VAL A 333 -18.32 -13.41 -8.96
C VAL A 333 -18.76 -13.76 -10.38
N SER A 334 -18.75 -12.81 -11.35
CA SER A 334 -19.12 -13.13 -12.75
C SER A 334 -18.19 -14.15 -13.37
N LEU A 335 -16.89 -14.06 -13.07
CA LEU A 335 -15.91 -15.02 -13.54
C LEU A 335 -16.15 -16.41 -12.94
N ALA A 336 -16.44 -16.49 -11.64
CA ALA A 336 -16.76 -17.75 -10.98
C ALA A 336 -18.06 -18.40 -11.52
N GLN A 337 -19.10 -17.60 -11.78
CA GLN A 337 -20.34 -18.10 -12.40
C GLN A 337 -20.08 -18.72 -13.77
N ARG A 338 -19.33 -18.03 -14.64
CA ARG A 338 -18.99 -18.56 -15.97
C ARG A 338 -18.18 -19.84 -15.88
N MET A 339 -17.28 -19.95 -14.90
CA MET A 339 -16.56 -21.21 -14.61
C MET A 339 -17.50 -22.35 -14.23
N VAL A 340 -18.44 -22.10 -13.32
CA VAL A 340 -19.40 -23.12 -12.86
C VAL A 340 -20.35 -23.54 -13.99
N HIS A 341 -20.78 -22.60 -14.82
CA HIS A 341 -21.71 -22.85 -15.93
C HIS A 341 -21.02 -23.27 -17.23
N HIS A 342 -19.68 -23.34 -17.26
CA HIS A 342 -18.90 -23.57 -18.47
C HIS A 342 -19.25 -22.61 -19.62
N ASP A 343 -19.60 -21.36 -19.29
CA ASP A 343 -20.05 -20.33 -20.24
C ASP A 343 -18.89 -19.43 -20.68
N PHE A 344 -18.01 -19.99 -21.51
CA PHE A 344 -16.97 -19.24 -22.21
C PHE A 344 -17.16 -19.33 -23.72
N PRO A 345 -16.95 -18.23 -24.47
CA PRO A 345 -17.10 -18.22 -25.93
C PRO A 345 -16.06 -19.10 -26.66
N GLU A 346 -14.96 -19.45 -25.99
CA GLU A 346 -13.85 -20.24 -26.51
C GLU A 346 -13.43 -21.31 -25.47
N GLU A 347 -12.30 -21.98 -25.70
CA GLU A 347 -11.59 -22.69 -24.65
C GLU A 347 -11.36 -21.74 -23.46
N GLY A 348 -11.85 -22.12 -22.26
CA GLY A 348 -11.73 -21.31 -21.05
C GLY A 348 -10.27 -20.94 -20.71
N PRO A 349 -10.06 -19.99 -19.79
CA PRO A 349 -8.72 -19.49 -19.51
C PRO A 349 -7.83 -20.56 -18.87
N GLU A 350 -6.54 -20.54 -19.18
CA GLU A 350 -5.57 -21.45 -18.57
C GLU A 350 -5.28 -21.11 -17.11
N LEU A 351 -5.39 -19.83 -16.77
CA LEU A 351 -5.26 -19.30 -15.42
C LEU A 351 -6.39 -18.32 -15.11
N PHE A 352 -6.83 -18.27 -13.86
CA PHE A 352 -7.77 -17.22 -13.44
C PHE A 352 -7.66 -16.88 -11.97
N SER A 353 -7.90 -15.61 -11.63
CA SER A 353 -7.75 -15.11 -10.27
C SER A 353 -9.11 -14.80 -9.64
N LEU A 354 -9.34 -15.36 -8.45
CA LEU A 354 -10.56 -15.18 -7.67
C LEU A 354 -10.26 -14.63 -6.27
N THR A 355 -11.23 -13.95 -5.69
CA THR A 355 -11.22 -13.61 -4.27
C THR A 355 -11.55 -14.85 -3.44
N VAL A 356 -11.21 -14.86 -2.15
CA VAL A 356 -11.40 -16.06 -1.31
C VAL A 356 -12.83 -16.61 -1.31
N ALA A 357 -13.85 -15.75 -1.32
CA ALA A 357 -15.25 -16.20 -1.33
C ALA A 357 -15.64 -16.85 -2.66
N THR A 358 -15.23 -16.26 -3.78
CA THR A 358 -15.52 -16.80 -5.11
C THR A 358 -14.68 -18.05 -5.40
N ALA A 359 -13.47 -18.12 -4.86
CA ALA A 359 -12.66 -19.34 -4.87
C ALA A 359 -13.36 -20.47 -4.10
N SER A 360 -13.97 -20.19 -2.94
CA SER A 360 -14.77 -21.17 -2.21
C SER A 360 -15.95 -21.71 -3.01
N THR A 361 -16.61 -20.88 -3.83
CA THR A 361 -17.66 -21.34 -4.77
C THR A 361 -17.12 -22.32 -5.78
N ILE A 362 -15.96 -22.05 -6.38
CA ILE A 362 -15.29 -22.98 -7.33
C ILE A 362 -14.93 -24.31 -6.68
N LEU A 363 -14.40 -24.26 -5.46
CA LEU A 363 -14.06 -25.47 -4.70
C LEU A 363 -15.31 -26.29 -4.36
N SER A 364 -16.39 -25.63 -3.92
CA SER A 364 -17.68 -26.26 -3.61
C SER A 364 -18.30 -26.94 -4.84
N ALA A 365 -18.16 -26.32 -6.02
CA ALA A 365 -18.62 -26.86 -7.29
C ALA A 365 -17.78 -28.06 -7.79
N LYS A 366 -16.66 -28.39 -7.14
CA LYS A 366 -15.76 -29.51 -7.48
C LYS A 366 -15.37 -29.54 -8.96
N LEU A 367 -15.08 -28.36 -9.53
CA LEU A 367 -14.71 -28.25 -10.94
C LEU A 367 -13.38 -28.94 -11.20
N LYS A 368 -13.41 -30.22 -11.57
CA LYS A 368 -12.21 -31.04 -11.83
C LYS A 368 -11.30 -30.41 -12.88
N ALA A 369 -11.85 -29.62 -13.79
CA ALA A 369 -11.13 -28.90 -14.84
C ALA A 369 -10.12 -27.87 -14.31
N TYR A 370 -10.22 -27.47 -13.04
CA TYR A 370 -9.39 -26.43 -12.46
C TYR A 370 -8.90 -26.80 -11.05
N ALA A 371 -7.69 -26.35 -10.70
CA ALA A 371 -7.12 -26.57 -9.39
C ALA A 371 -6.47 -25.29 -8.84
N PRO A 372 -6.43 -25.10 -7.50
CA PRO A 372 -5.69 -24.00 -6.88
C PRO A 372 -4.22 -24.01 -7.30
N PHE A 373 -3.69 -22.84 -7.64
CA PHE A 373 -2.32 -22.69 -8.14
C PHE A 373 -1.41 -21.88 -7.20
N LEU A 374 -1.80 -20.65 -6.86
CA LEU A 374 -0.95 -19.71 -6.13
C LEU A 374 -1.78 -18.69 -5.34
N LEU A 375 -1.31 -18.28 -4.16
CA LEU A 375 -1.83 -17.08 -3.50
C LEU A 375 -1.38 -15.82 -4.24
N MET A 376 -2.34 -14.97 -4.59
CA MET A 376 -2.11 -13.72 -5.29
C MET A 376 -2.17 -12.51 -4.35
N PRO A 377 -1.73 -11.31 -4.77
CA PRO A 377 -1.76 -10.13 -3.91
C PRO A 377 -3.17 -9.87 -3.36
N LYS A 378 -3.25 -9.67 -2.03
CA LYS A 378 -4.52 -9.37 -1.34
C LYS A 378 -5.20 -8.12 -1.90
N GLN A 379 -6.51 -8.12 -1.89
CA GLN A 379 -7.34 -6.98 -2.27
C GLN A 379 -7.93 -6.31 -1.02
N SER A 380 -7.88 -4.98 -0.97
CA SER A 380 -8.51 -4.25 0.13
C SER A 380 -10.02 -4.13 -0.03
N HIS A 381 -10.72 -4.26 1.09
CA HIS A 381 -12.16 -4.02 1.22
C HIS A 381 -12.38 -2.97 2.31
N ARG A 382 -13.42 -2.15 2.14
CA ARG A 382 -13.79 -1.13 3.12
C ARG A 382 -15.30 -1.04 3.32
N VAL A 383 -15.68 -0.55 4.50
CA VAL A 383 -17.03 -0.02 4.74
C VAL A 383 -17.01 1.46 4.40
N ILE A 384 -17.83 1.88 3.45
CA ILE A 384 -17.99 3.29 3.09
C ILE A 384 -19.41 3.78 3.32
N ARG A 385 -19.57 5.09 3.48
CA ARG A 385 -20.86 5.78 3.56
C ARG A 385 -20.82 7.15 2.89
N PRO A 386 -21.97 7.74 2.55
CA PRO A 386 -22.00 9.13 2.10
C PRO A 386 -21.63 10.12 3.22
N LYS A 387 -20.90 11.20 2.90
CA LYS A 387 -20.62 12.30 3.81
C LYS A 387 -21.82 13.27 3.85
N LYS A 388 -22.88 12.98 4.63
CA LYS A 388 -23.87 14.01 4.99
C LYS A 388 -23.66 14.52 6.42
N HIS A 389 -24.09 15.76 6.67
CA HIS A 389 -23.96 16.45 7.95
C HIS A 389 -24.78 15.74 9.05
N SER A 390 -24.12 14.84 9.76
CA SER A 390 -24.34 14.42 11.15
C SER A 390 -25.70 14.80 11.78
N SER A 391 -26.75 14.04 11.49
CA SER A 391 -27.83 13.86 12.49
C SER A 391 -27.36 12.79 13.47
N ASN A 392 -27.04 13.20 14.70
CA ASN A 392 -26.19 12.46 15.65
C ASN A 392 -26.80 11.19 16.28
N LYS A 393 -27.86 10.58 15.72
CA LYS A 393 -28.51 9.40 16.32
C LYS A 393 -29.14 8.48 15.27
N GLN A 394 -28.34 7.85 14.42
CA GLN A 394 -28.85 6.74 13.60
C GLN A 394 -28.64 5.40 14.29
N THR A 395 -29.74 4.72 14.57
CA THR A 395 -29.79 3.40 15.22
C THR A 395 -29.95 2.26 14.23
N PHE A 396 -30.33 2.55 12.98
CA PHE A 396 -30.52 1.58 11.90
C PHE A 396 -29.56 1.87 10.74
N GLN A 397 -28.99 0.81 10.14
CA GLN A 397 -28.06 0.91 9.01
C GLN A 397 -28.34 -0.18 7.97
N ARG A 398 -28.30 0.18 6.69
CA ARG A 398 -28.44 -0.76 5.58
C ARG A 398 -27.07 -1.02 4.97
N TYR A 399 -26.64 -2.28 4.95
CA TYR A 399 -25.36 -2.71 4.40
C TYR A 399 -25.58 -3.29 3.00
N LEU A 400 -25.06 -2.58 1.99
CA LEU A 400 -25.13 -2.95 0.58
C LEU A 400 -23.90 -3.77 0.18
N PHE A 401 -24.12 -4.96 -0.37
CA PHE A 401 -23.10 -5.80 -1.00
C PHE A 401 -23.75 -6.96 -1.77
N MET A 402 -22.99 -7.65 -2.62
CA MET A 402 -23.49 -8.83 -3.33
C MET A 402 -23.77 -9.99 -2.36
N GLN A 403 -24.94 -10.63 -2.46
CA GLN A 403 -25.42 -11.66 -1.53
C GLN A 403 -25.82 -12.93 -2.27
N ASP A 404 -26.47 -12.78 -3.43
CA ASP A 404 -26.98 -13.89 -4.24
C ASP A 404 -25.92 -14.93 -4.55
N ILE A 405 -24.66 -14.49 -4.69
CA ILE A 405 -23.51 -15.36 -4.79
C ILE A 405 -22.47 -14.91 -3.77
N PRO A 406 -21.80 -15.86 -3.09
CA PRO A 406 -20.77 -15.54 -2.13
C PRO A 406 -19.69 -14.60 -2.69
N ALA A 407 -19.73 -13.36 -2.22
CA ALA A 407 -18.74 -12.35 -2.51
C ALA A 407 -17.82 -12.16 -1.29
N THR A 408 -16.64 -11.59 -1.49
CA THR A 408 -15.72 -11.39 -0.35
C THR A 408 -16.22 -10.30 0.61
N GLU A 409 -17.07 -9.42 0.11
CA GLU A 409 -17.87 -8.47 0.85
C GLU A 409 -18.79 -9.16 1.87
N SER A 410 -19.45 -10.27 1.52
CA SER A 410 -20.30 -11.00 2.47
C SER A 410 -19.49 -11.70 3.55
N PHE A 411 -18.33 -12.28 3.19
CA PHE A 411 -17.41 -12.84 4.20
C PHE A 411 -16.86 -11.75 5.13
N TYR A 412 -16.60 -10.57 4.58
CA TYR A 412 -16.16 -9.44 5.40
C TYR A 412 -17.29 -8.97 6.33
N PHE A 413 -18.54 -8.96 5.87
CA PHE A 413 -19.70 -8.68 6.72
C PHE A 413 -19.83 -9.70 7.86
N ASP A 414 -19.71 -11.00 7.57
CA ASP A 414 -19.74 -12.05 8.59
C ASP A 414 -18.65 -11.86 9.66
N ASP A 415 -17.43 -11.49 9.24
CA ASP A 415 -16.33 -11.15 10.16
C ASP A 415 -16.74 -10.00 11.09
N LEU A 416 -17.34 -8.93 10.54
CA LEU A 416 -17.80 -7.78 11.34
C LEU A 416 -18.90 -8.15 12.35
N VAL A 417 -19.80 -9.05 11.98
CA VAL A 417 -20.84 -9.56 12.89
C VAL A 417 -20.21 -10.42 13.99
N ARG A 418 -19.37 -11.38 13.61
CA ARG A 418 -18.73 -12.35 14.52
C ARG A 418 -17.78 -11.68 15.51
N GLU A 419 -17.03 -10.68 15.08
CA GLU A 419 -16.12 -9.91 15.94
C GLU A 419 -16.87 -8.91 16.84
N GLY A 420 -18.19 -8.84 16.73
CA GLY A 420 -19.03 -7.97 17.54
C GLY A 420 -18.98 -6.49 17.13
N ALA A 421 -18.33 -6.15 16.02
CA ALA A 421 -18.26 -4.79 15.50
C ALA A 421 -19.66 -4.23 15.16
N LEU A 422 -20.61 -5.11 14.81
CA LEU A 422 -22.01 -4.77 14.52
C LEU A 422 -23.02 -5.15 15.63
N ALA A 423 -22.57 -5.74 16.75
CA ALA A 423 -23.47 -6.36 17.75
C ALA A 423 -24.46 -5.41 18.42
N LYS A 424 -24.19 -4.10 18.43
CA LYS A 424 -25.03 -3.07 19.09
C LYS A 424 -25.96 -2.32 18.14
N GLN A 425 -25.90 -2.61 16.84
CA GLN A 425 -26.59 -1.83 15.82
C GLN A 425 -27.71 -2.68 15.20
N LYS A 426 -28.86 -2.07 14.93
CA LYS A 426 -29.85 -2.72 14.06
C LYS A 426 -29.36 -2.54 12.64
N PHE A 427 -29.24 -3.64 11.91
CA PHE A 427 -28.82 -3.59 10.52
C PHE A 427 -29.69 -4.47 9.63
N GLU A 428 -29.72 -4.11 8.36
CA GLU A 428 -30.27 -4.91 7.27
C GLU A 428 -29.16 -5.08 6.24
N ALA A 429 -28.99 -6.30 5.74
CA ALA A 429 -28.07 -6.58 4.66
C ALA A 429 -28.87 -6.65 3.36
N VAL A 430 -28.50 -5.85 2.35
CA VAL A 430 -29.22 -5.72 1.09
C VAL A 430 -28.33 -6.14 -0.07
N HIS A 431 -28.83 -7.04 -0.91
CA HIS A 431 -28.15 -7.42 -2.15
C HIS A 431 -28.02 -6.21 -3.09
N MET A 432 -26.80 -5.93 -3.56
CA MET A 432 -26.55 -4.91 -4.56
C MET A 432 -25.26 -5.17 -5.33
N GLU A 433 -25.27 -4.94 -6.64
CA GLU A 433 -24.07 -4.99 -7.48
C GLU A 433 -23.16 -3.76 -7.27
N PRO A 434 -21.83 -3.88 -7.43
CA PRO A 434 -20.88 -2.80 -7.17
C PRO A 434 -21.14 -1.48 -7.93
N ASP A 435 -21.67 -1.55 -9.14
CA ASP A 435 -22.04 -0.40 -9.97
C ASP A 435 -23.35 0.24 -9.50
N ASP A 436 -24.36 -0.54 -9.11
CA ASP A 436 -25.60 -0.04 -8.53
C ASP A 436 -25.38 0.62 -7.15
N VAL A 437 -24.48 0.05 -6.33
CA VAL A 437 -24.03 0.66 -5.07
C VAL A 437 -23.51 2.07 -5.30
N THR A 438 -22.77 2.29 -6.39
CA THR A 438 -22.19 3.59 -6.72
C THR A 438 -23.28 4.62 -6.99
N TRP A 439 -24.36 4.23 -7.66
CA TRP A 439 -25.52 5.09 -7.89
C TRP A 439 -26.25 5.43 -6.57
N LEU A 440 -26.58 4.44 -5.75
CA LEU A 440 -27.27 4.65 -4.46
C LEU A 440 -26.48 5.53 -3.48
N LEU A 441 -25.16 5.32 -3.39
CA LEU A 441 -24.31 6.15 -2.54
C LEU A 441 -24.31 7.63 -2.98
N SER A 442 -24.51 7.91 -4.27
CA SER A 442 -24.56 9.27 -4.81
C SER A 442 -25.79 10.06 -4.36
N GLU A 443 -26.90 9.39 -4.01
CA GLU A 443 -28.10 10.02 -3.43
C GLU A 443 -27.82 10.57 -2.01
N GLY A 444 -26.76 10.06 -1.39
CA GLY A 444 -26.25 10.53 -0.12
C GLY A 444 -27.12 10.14 1.06
N ASP A 445 -27.83 9.01 1.01
CA ASP A 445 -28.59 8.52 2.17
C ASP A 445 -27.62 8.16 3.33
N PRO A 446 -27.76 8.84 4.49
CA PRO A 446 -26.89 8.60 5.64
C PRO A 446 -27.04 7.21 6.28
N GLU A 447 -28.14 6.48 6.04
CA GLU A 447 -28.35 5.11 6.55
C GLU A 447 -27.59 4.05 5.76
N LEU A 448 -27.15 4.38 4.55
CA LEU A 448 -26.44 3.44 3.69
C LEU A 448 -24.99 3.25 4.14
N ARG A 449 -24.59 1.99 4.19
CA ARG A 449 -23.21 1.52 4.27
C ARG A 449 -23.00 0.60 3.09
N ALA A 450 -21.87 0.71 2.41
CA ALA A 450 -21.48 -0.26 1.41
C ALA A 450 -20.21 -0.97 1.86
N ILE A 451 -20.19 -2.30 1.73
CA ILE A 451 -18.98 -3.08 1.84
C ILE A 451 -18.54 -3.37 0.42
N ILE A 452 -17.37 -2.86 0.02
CA ILE A 452 -16.95 -2.97 -1.37
C ILE A 452 -15.42 -2.98 -1.50
N GLY A 453 -14.92 -3.78 -2.43
CA GLY A 453 -13.50 -3.89 -2.74
C GLY A 453 -12.90 -2.66 -3.45
N PHE A 454 -11.56 -2.58 -3.47
CA PHE A 454 -10.85 -1.71 -4.40
C PHE A 454 -11.11 -2.15 -5.84
N PRO A 455 -11.24 -1.26 -6.83
CA PRO A 455 -11.14 0.20 -6.76
C PRO A 455 -12.43 0.91 -6.37
N HIS A 456 -13.58 0.22 -6.34
CA HIS A 456 -14.89 0.82 -6.17
C HIS A 456 -15.01 1.75 -4.96
N TYR A 457 -14.50 1.36 -3.78
CA TYR A 457 -14.59 2.23 -2.60
C TYR A 457 -13.79 3.54 -2.79
N THR A 458 -12.65 3.47 -3.49
CA THR A 458 -11.81 4.64 -3.73
C THR A 458 -12.53 5.59 -4.67
N PHE A 459 -13.14 5.07 -5.72
CA PHE A 459 -13.91 5.87 -6.67
C PHE A 459 -15.10 6.55 -6.01
N ASN A 460 -15.85 5.85 -5.15
CA ASN A 460 -16.93 6.47 -4.40
C ASN A 460 -16.45 7.56 -3.44
N ILE A 461 -15.30 7.40 -2.79
CA ILE A 461 -14.70 8.45 -1.95
C ILE A 461 -14.29 9.68 -2.77
N LEU A 462 -13.74 9.46 -3.97
CA LEU A 462 -13.24 10.53 -4.84
C LEU A 462 -14.34 11.28 -5.57
N PHE A 463 -15.35 10.56 -6.06
CA PHE A 463 -16.33 11.08 -7.01
C PHE A 463 -17.76 11.17 -6.44
N ASN A 464 -18.10 10.37 -5.42
CA ASN A 464 -19.46 10.31 -4.84
C ASN A 464 -19.52 10.84 -3.40
N TYR A 465 -18.57 11.69 -3.01
CA TYR A 465 -18.54 12.34 -1.70
C TYR A 465 -18.72 11.37 -0.52
N CYS A 466 -18.14 10.16 -0.63
CA CYS A 466 -18.17 9.17 0.44
C CYS A 466 -16.97 9.28 1.39
N GLU A 467 -17.07 8.63 2.54
CA GLU A 467 -15.97 8.38 3.48
C GLU A 467 -15.91 6.91 3.90
N ALA A 468 -14.72 6.47 4.29
CA ALA A 468 -14.54 5.17 4.91
C ALA A 468 -14.88 5.24 6.40
N VAL A 469 -15.66 4.26 6.87
CA VAL A 469 -16.11 4.10 8.26
C VAL A 469 -15.79 2.71 8.79
N ASP A 470 -14.64 2.18 8.39
CA ASP A 470 -14.11 0.91 8.89
C ASP A 470 -14.07 0.93 10.44
N PRO A 471 -14.52 -0.14 11.12
CA PRO A 471 -14.39 -0.24 12.56
C PRO A 471 -12.92 -0.11 13.00
N PRO A 472 -12.63 0.52 14.15
CA PRO A 472 -11.27 0.81 14.58
C PRO A 472 -10.42 -0.45 14.77
N ASP A 473 -11.05 -1.54 15.21
CA ASP A 473 -10.39 -2.83 15.46
C ASP A 473 -10.28 -3.69 14.19
N VAL A 474 -11.02 -3.33 13.14
CA VAL A 474 -11.04 -3.99 11.84
C VAL A 474 -10.40 -3.08 10.79
N SER A 475 -9.19 -2.61 11.09
CA SER A 475 -8.48 -1.69 10.20
C SER A 475 -8.13 -2.37 8.87
N TYR A 476 -8.51 -1.75 7.75
CA TYR A 476 -8.13 -2.11 6.37
C TYR A 476 -8.03 -3.61 6.08
N SER A 477 -9.18 -4.25 5.82
CA SER A 477 -9.22 -5.69 5.58
C SER A 477 -8.64 -6.03 4.21
N LEU A 478 -7.41 -6.53 4.21
CA LEU A 478 -6.78 -7.15 3.05
C LEU A 478 -7.22 -8.61 2.97
N LYS A 479 -7.99 -8.95 1.93
CA LYS A 479 -8.53 -10.29 1.72
C LYS A 479 -7.69 -11.05 0.68
N PRO A 480 -7.37 -12.33 0.92
CA PRO A 480 -6.55 -13.10 -0.01
C PRO A 480 -7.28 -13.35 -1.33
N THR A 481 -6.47 -13.42 -2.38
CA THR A 481 -6.88 -13.84 -3.72
C THR A 481 -6.13 -15.11 -4.08
N ILE A 482 -6.75 -15.97 -4.88
CA ILE A 482 -6.23 -17.28 -5.26
C ILE A 482 -6.22 -17.35 -6.78
N LEU A 483 -5.07 -17.71 -7.35
CA LEU A 483 -4.93 -18.07 -8.74
C LEU A 483 -5.25 -19.57 -8.88
N PHE A 484 -6.04 -19.90 -9.88
CA PHE A 484 -6.33 -21.28 -10.28
C PHE A 484 -5.69 -21.54 -11.65
N HIS A 485 -5.42 -22.81 -11.95
CA HIS A 485 -4.96 -23.26 -13.25
C HIS A 485 -5.89 -24.33 -13.84
N SER A 486 -5.92 -24.45 -15.16
CA SER A 486 -6.68 -25.47 -15.89
C SER A 486 -5.96 -26.82 -15.91
N GLN A 487 -6.71 -27.88 -16.27
CA GLN A 487 -6.15 -29.19 -16.60
C GLN A 487 -5.24 -29.15 -17.83
N THR A 488 -5.51 -28.28 -18.80
CA THR A 488 -4.64 -28.09 -19.97
C THR A 488 -3.25 -27.62 -19.54
N LEU A 489 -3.17 -26.66 -18.63
CA LEU A 489 -1.88 -26.20 -18.08
C LEU A 489 -1.25 -27.27 -17.18
N GLU A 490 -2.06 -28.05 -16.45
CA GLU A 490 -1.58 -29.18 -15.64
C GLU A 490 -0.87 -30.25 -16.49
N ALA A 491 -1.38 -30.53 -17.69
CA ALA A 491 -0.77 -31.46 -18.63
C ALA A 491 0.57 -30.94 -19.20
N GLN A 492 0.93 -29.68 -18.95
CA GLN A 492 2.15 -29.03 -19.42
C GLN A 492 3.03 -28.59 -18.22
N PRO A 493 3.63 -29.53 -17.47
CA PRO A 493 4.25 -29.23 -16.18
C PRO A 493 5.39 -28.19 -16.25
N ARG A 494 6.15 -28.17 -17.36
CA ARG A 494 7.21 -27.16 -17.58
C ARG A 494 6.63 -25.77 -17.77
N ARG A 495 5.58 -25.63 -18.57
CA ARG A 495 4.89 -24.35 -18.82
C ARG A 495 4.20 -23.85 -17.56
N LYS A 496 3.54 -24.75 -16.81
CA LYS A 496 2.98 -24.46 -15.47
C LYS A 496 4.05 -23.95 -14.51
N GLN A 497 5.18 -24.65 -14.40
CA GLN A 497 6.29 -24.24 -13.54
C GLN A 497 6.86 -22.88 -13.96
N ALA A 498 7.03 -22.65 -15.27
CA ALA A 498 7.50 -21.37 -15.80
C ALA A 498 6.54 -20.22 -15.44
N ALA A 499 5.23 -20.43 -15.58
CA ALA A 499 4.22 -19.45 -15.16
C ALA A 499 4.32 -19.11 -13.66
N GLU A 500 4.44 -20.11 -12.79
CA GLU A 500 4.61 -19.87 -11.35
C GLU A 500 5.87 -19.03 -11.06
N MET A 501 7.00 -19.42 -11.64
CA MET A 501 8.28 -18.76 -11.45
C MET A 501 8.25 -17.30 -11.90
N LEU A 502 7.70 -17.04 -13.09
CA LEU A 502 7.64 -15.69 -13.66
C LEU A 502 6.67 -14.80 -12.90
N ILE A 503 5.53 -15.32 -12.43
CA ILE A 503 4.61 -14.56 -11.55
C ILE A 503 5.32 -14.14 -10.25
N ARG A 504 6.10 -15.05 -9.64
CA ARG A 504 6.87 -14.74 -8.42
C ARG A 504 8.00 -13.74 -8.69
N ASP A 505 8.75 -13.89 -9.79
CA ASP A 505 9.79 -12.94 -10.22
C ASP A 505 9.22 -11.55 -10.46
N GLY A 506 8.11 -11.46 -11.21
CA GLY A 506 7.44 -10.20 -11.49
C GLY A 506 6.92 -9.52 -10.23
N TRP A 507 6.37 -10.28 -9.29
CA TRP A 507 5.98 -9.74 -7.99
C TRP A 507 7.18 -9.13 -7.25
N LEU A 508 8.29 -9.85 -7.12
CA LEU A 508 9.48 -9.36 -6.40
C LEU A 508 10.10 -8.15 -7.08
N SER A 509 10.20 -8.18 -8.40
CA SER A 509 10.66 -7.04 -9.22
C SER A 509 9.86 -5.77 -8.92
N LEU A 510 8.52 -5.86 -8.93
CA LEU A 510 7.65 -4.72 -8.63
C LEU A 510 7.70 -4.28 -7.17
N LYS A 511 8.00 -5.20 -6.26
CA LYS A 511 8.12 -4.91 -4.82
C LYS A 511 9.43 -4.18 -4.49
N ASP A 512 10.53 -4.58 -5.14
CA ASP A 512 11.87 -4.05 -4.89
C ASP A 512 12.19 -2.78 -5.69
N ASP A 513 11.53 -2.54 -6.84
CA ASP A 513 11.70 -1.34 -7.66
C ASP A 513 10.41 -0.47 -7.72
N PRO A 514 10.33 0.61 -6.92
CA PRO A 514 9.19 1.54 -6.95
C PRO A 514 9.01 2.30 -8.27
N GLN A 515 10.07 2.55 -9.03
CA GLN A 515 10.01 3.26 -10.32
C GLN A 515 9.47 2.33 -11.40
N LEU A 516 9.90 1.07 -11.42
CA LEU A 516 9.30 0.04 -12.26
C LEU A 516 7.82 -0.13 -11.96
N LEU A 517 7.44 -0.24 -10.68
CA LEU A 517 6.03 -0.30 -10.30
C LEU A 517 5.24 0.92 -10.81
N GLN A 518 5.82 2.13 -10.70
CA GLN A 518 5.21 3.36 -11.21
C GLN A 518 4.93 3.27 -12.72
N ARG A 519 5.90 2.80 -13.50
CA ARG A 519 5.76 2.62 -14.96
C ARG A 519 4.72 1.55 -15.30
N VAL A 520 4.69 0.45 -14.56
CA VAL A 520 3.73 -0.65 -14.78
C VAL A 520 2.30 -0.22 -14.48
N ILE A 521 2.07 0.51 -13.38
CA ILE A 521 0.75 1.07 -13.08
C ILE A 521 0.35 2.11 -14.13
N ALA A 522 1.29 2.92 -14.60
CA ALA A 522 1.00 3.87 -15.67
C ALA A 522 0.57 3.10 -16.91
N ARG A 523 1.33 2.08 -17.33
CA ARG A 523 1.00 1.26 -18.49
C ARG A 523 -0.37 0.59 -18.37
N LEU A 524 -0.68 -0.04 -17.23
CA LEU A 524 -1.99 -0.65 -16.97
C LEU A 524 -3.12 0.37 -17.11
N LEU A 525 -2.97 1.56 -16.55
CA LEU A 525 -4.00 2.59 -16.65
C LEU A 525 -4.08 3.19 -18.06
N HIS A 526 -3.04 3.11 -18.89
CA HIS A 526 -3.10 3.55 -20.30
C HIS A 526 -3.72 2.48 -21.23
N ASP A 527 -3.99 1.27 -20.73
CA ASP A 527 -4.68 0.23 -21.48
C ASP A 527 -6.17 0.63 -21.62
N THR A 528 -6.57 0.99 -22.84
CA THR A 528 -7.89 1.56 -23.14
C THR A 528 -9.03 0.57 -22.90
N GLU A 529 -8.79 -0.71 -23.17
CA GLU A 529 -9.79 -1.75 -22.96
C GLU A 529 -9.98 -1.98 -21.46
N TYR A 530 -8.89 -1.98 -20.68
CA TYR A 530 -8.94 -2.08 -19.22
C TYR A 530 -9.73 -0.91 -18.62
N LEU A 531 -9.41 0.33 -19.01
CA LEU A 531 -10.13 1.50 -18.54
C LEU A 531 -11.61 1.47 -18.91
N HIS A 532 -11.94 0.99 -20.12
CA HIS A 532 -13.32 0.88 -20.57
C HIS A 532 -14.11 -0.06 -19.66
N VAL A 533 -13.57 -1.26 -19.39
CA VAL A 533 -14.21 -2.23 -18.51
C VAL A 533 -14.28 -1.68 -17.09
N LEU A 534 -13.15 -1.20 -16.54
CA LEU A 534 -13.08 -0.63 -15.20
C LEU A 534 -14.15 0.43 -14.96
N LYS A 535 -14.33 1.38 -15.89
CA LYS A 535 -15.34 2.44 -15.81
C LYS A 535 -16.76 1.87 -15.65
N ARG A 536 -17.08 0.80 -16.36
CA ARG A 536 -18.38 0.14 -16.28
C ARG A 536 -18.55 -0.47 -14.89
N CYS A 537 -17.57 -1.26 -14.46
CA CYS A 537 -17.58 -1.96 -13.17
C CYS A 537 -17.70 -1.02 -11.97
N VAL A 538 -17.01 0.13 -11.98
CA VAL A 538 -17.05 1.08 -10.86
C VAL A 538 -18.26 2.00 -10.88
N GLY A 539 -19.25 1.78 -11.76
CA GLY A 539 -20.47 2.59 -11.83
C GLY A 539 -20.26 4.03 -12.29
N LEU A 540 -19.05 4.43 -12.70
CA LEU A 540 -18.77 5.81 -13.14
C LEU A 540 -19.54 6.21 -14.40
N HIS A 541 -19.96 5.24 -15.20
CA HIS A 541 -20.77 5.48 -16.39
C HIS A 541 -22.19 5.97 -16.05
N ALA A 542 -22.69 5.68 -14.85
CA ALA A 542 -24.01 6.08 -14.38
C ALA A 542 -24.02 7.44 -13.67
N LEU A 543 -22.85 8.04 -13.42
CA LEU A 543 -22.78 9.36 -12.77
C LEU A 543 -23.18 10.47 -13.74
N PRO A 544 -24.03 11.42 -13.31
CA PRO A 544 -24.42 12.54 -14.15
C PRO A 544 -23.17 13.35 -14.56
N ILE A 545 -23.04 13.62 -15.87
CA ILE A 545 -21.89 14.33 -16.48
C ILE A 545 -21.73 15.76 -15.90
N SER A 546 -22.76 16.28 -15.22
CA SER A 546 -22.76 17.57 -14.56
C SER A 546 -22.10 17.56 -13.18
N SER A 547 -20.78 17.46 -13.11
CA SER A 547 -20.08 17.84 -11.89
C SER A 547 -18.69 18.41 -12.14
N THR A 548 -18.63 19.74 -12.13
CA THR A 548 -17.47 20.50 -11.71
C THR A 548 -16.85 19.83 -10.47
N PRO A 549 -15.52 19.59 -10.41
CA PRO A 549 -14.89 18.92 -9.27
C PRO A 549 -15.28 19.61 -7.95
N LEU A 550 -15.96 18.85 -7.08
CA LEU A 550 -16.67 19.31 -5.88
C LEU A 550 -15.82 20.01 -4.81
N ASN A 551 -14.48 19.99 -4.93
CA ASN A 551 -13.62 20.78 -4.04
C ASN A 551 -13.77 22.30 -4.25
N GLU A 552 -14.56 22.72 -5.25
CA GLU A 552 -14.87 24.12 -5.54
C GLU A 552 -16.37 24.46 -5.37
N ARG A 553 -17.17 23.70 -4.62
CA ARG A 553 -18.51 24.22 -4.23
C ARG A 553 -18.32 25.38 -3.24
N PRO A 554 -18.63 26.62 -3.62
CA PRO A 554 -18.51 27.76 -2.72
C PRO A 554 -19.46 27.54 -1.55
N SER A 555 -19.04 27.89 -0.34
CA SER A 555 -19.98 28.09 0.76
C SER A 555 -20.93 29.23 0.37
N THR A 556 -22.08 28.90 -0.22
CA THR A 556 -23.17 29.88 -0.35
C THR A 556 -23.73 30.12 1.04
N ARG A 557 -23.04 30.99 1.80
CA ARG A 557 -23.66 31.81 2.83
C ARG A 557 -24.60 32.75 2.08
N THR A 558 -25.81 32.30 1.79
CA THR A 558 -26.94 33.21 1.65
C THR A 558 -27.23 33.75 3.05
N THR A 559 -26.61 34.89 3.37
CA THR A 559 -27.13 35.79 4.39
C THR A 559 -28.47 36.32 3.87
N SER A 560 -29.57 35.65 4.23
CA SER A 560 -30.90 36.25 4.09
C SER A 560 -31.05 37.27 5.21
N SER A 561 -30.74 38.53 4.90
CA SER A 561 -31.33 39.66 5.60
C SER A 561 -32.76 39.82 5.11
N ARG A 562 -33.73 39.49 5.96
CA ARG A 562 -35.02 40.17 6.10
C ARG A 562 -35.67 39.77 7.41
#